data_AF-A0A091NCD8-F1
#
_entry.id   AF-A0A091NCD8-F1
#
_cell.length_a   1.000
_cell.length_b   1.000
_cell.length_c   1.000
_cell.angle_alpha   90.00
_cell.angle_beta   90.00
_cell.angle_gamma   90.00
#
_symmetry.space_group_name_H-M   'P 1'
#
loop_
_entity.id
_entity.type
_entity.pdbx_description
1 polymer ?
#
loop_
_entity_poly.entity_id
_entity_poly.type
_entity_poly.pdbx_seq_one_letter_code
_entity_poly.pdbx_strand_id
1 'polypeptide(L)'
;RVHSGVLRDMSILGYLGLLQPPGAGGFFGLFFFFIPQVPFNAVALRVIHTDVAPTNIMYAVNASWVGLCRIPDEIRCQSEGPVLLTQTPICDCLGFGIVRGVDMEKKLYHILTPVPPESLRLVNCLLLGNIAIPNCVLVGQQGVEGEIPYVTSDYNYSI
;
A
#
# COMPACT_ATOMS: atom_id res chain seq x y z
N ARG A 1 -20.98 20.00 10.68
CA ARG A 1 -20.40 19.35 9.50
C ARG A 1 -18.97 18.93 9.82
N VAL A 2 -18.81 17.96 10.71
CA VAL A 2 -17.60 17.14 10.74
C VAL A 2 -17.94 15.89 9.92
N HIS A 3 -16.97 15.08 9.50
CA HIS A 3 -17.02 13.62 9.63
C HIS A 3 -16.51 12.80 8.45
N SER A 4 -16.58 13.20 7.18
CA SER A 4 -16.22 12.26 6.09
C SER A 4 -14.76 11.83 6.11
N GLY A 5 -13.82 12.77 6.26
CA GLY A 5 -12.39 12.46 6.39
C GLY A 5 -12.08 11.67 7.66
N VAL A 6 -12.61 12.10 8.81
CA VAL A 6 -12.39 11.44 10.10
C VAL A 6 -12.95 10.01 10.12
N LEU A 7 -14.14 9.79 9.57
CA LEU A 7 -14.75 8.46 9.47
C LEU A 7 -13.94 7.53 8.56
N ARG A 8 -13.40 8.06 7.45
CA ARG A 8 -12.50 7.31 6.58
C ARG A 8 -11.23 6.93 7.33
N ASP A 9 -10.61 7.87 8.02
CA ASP A 9 -9.37 7.62 8.77
C ASP A 9 -9.62 6.59 9.88
N MET A 10 -10.72 6.71 10.63
CA MET A 10 -11.13 5.71 11.62
C MET A 10 -11.39 4.33 10.98
N SER A 11 -11.98 4.27 9.79
CA SER A 11 -12.22 3.00 9.08
C SER A 11 -10.91 2.35 8.64
N ILE A 12 -9.97 3.15 8.12
CA ILE A 12 -8.63 2.69 7.75
C ILE A 12 -7.88 2.18 8.96
N LEU A 13 -7.89 2.94 10.07
CA LEU A 13 -7.24 2.54 11.32
C LEU A 13 -7.87 1.29 11.91
N GLY A 14 -9.20 1.17 11.90
CA GLY A 14 -9.92 -0.02 12.33
C GLY A 14 -9.55 -1.25 11.51
N TYR A 15 -9.44 -1.10 10.18
CA TYR A 15 -9.00 -2.16 9.28
C TYR A 15 -7.54 -2.58 9.54
N LEU A 16 -6.61 -1.62 9.67
CA LEU A 16 -5.21 -1.91 10.01
C LEU A 16 -5.07 -2.47 11.43
N GLY A 17 -6.00 -2.16 12.34
CA GLY A 17 -6.08 -2.72 13.68
C GLY A 17 -6.24 -4.25 13.69
N LEU A 18 -6.70 -4.85 12.59
CA LEU A 18 -6.75 -6.31 12.43
C LEU A 18 -5.35 -6.96 12.43
N LEU A 19 -4.27 -6.19 12.21
CA LEU A 19 -2.90 -6.66 12.38
C LEU A 19 -2.52 -6.88 13.84
N GLN A 20 -3.24 -6.25 14.78
CA GLN A 20 -2.92 -6.34 16.20
C GLN A 20 -3.26 -7.74 16.73
N PRO A 21 -2.36 -8.37 17.51
CA PRO A 21 -2.63 -9.68 18.05
C PRO A 21 -3.81 -9.64 19.05
N PRO A 22 -4.72 -10.63 19.01
CA PRO A 22 -5.85 -10.68 19.93
C PRO A 22 -5.34 -10.81 21.37
N GLY A 23 -5.83 -9.94 22.26
CA GLY A 23 -5.46 -9.96 23.67
C GLY A 23 -4.11 -9.30 24.02
N ALA A 24 -3.48 -8.58 23.08
CA ALA A 24 -2.35 -7.74 23.41
C ALA A 24 -2.77 -6.65 24.43
N GLY A 25 -1.99 -6.47 25.50
CA GLY A 25 -2.23 -5.42 26.50
C GLY A 25 -1.95 -3.99 26.02
N GLY A 26 -1.68 -3.80 24.72
CA GLY A 26 -1.34 -2.53 24.10
C GLY A 26 -1.30 -2.63 22.57
N PHE A 27 -1.08 -1.49 21.91
CA PHE A 27 -0.98 -1.41 20.46
C PHE A 27 0.48 -1.38 20.01
N PHE A 28 0.83 -2.20 19.02
CA PHE A 28 2.12 -2.14 18.36
C PHE A 28 2.05 -1.16 17.18
N GLY A 29 3.11 -0.38 17.01
CA GLY A 29 3.31 0.43 15.80
C GLY A 29 3.32 -0.47 14.56
N LEU A 30 2.83 0.06 13.44
CA LEU A 30 2.74 -0.67 12.18
C LEU A 30 4.12 -1.11 11.65
N PHE A 31 5.20 -0.44 12.07
CA PHE A 31 6.58 -0.84 11.76
C PHE A 31 7.00 -2.18 12.39
N PHE A 32 6.30 -2.68 13.41
CA PHE A 32 6.66 -3.92 14.11
C PHE A 32 6.14 -5.17 13.37
N PHE A 33 5.17 -5.02 12.47
CA PHE A 33 4.56 -6.16 11.80
C PHE A 33 5.38 -6.62 10.58
N PHE A 34 5.29 -7.92 10.31
CA PHE A 34 5.91 -8.51 9.13
C PHE A 34 5.28 -7.94 7.85
N ILE A 35 6.12 -7.62 6.87
CA ILE A 35 5.71 -7.03 5.60
C ILE A 35 6.00 -8.03 4.47
N PRO A 36 4.95 -8.65 3.88
CA PRO A 36 5.08 -9.45 2.67
C PRO A 36 5.85 -8.73 1.55
N GLN A 37 6.74 -9.48 0.91
CA GLN A 37 7.51 -9.04 -0.26
C GLN A 37 6.89 -9.63 -1.51
N VAL A 38 6.52 -8.79 -2.47
CA VAL A 38 5.83 -9.19 -3.70
C VAL A 38 6.66 -8.77 -4.91
N PRO A 39 7.12 -9.70 -5.77
CA PRO A 39 7.83 -9.36 -6.99
C PRO A 39 7.01 -8.46 -7.92
N PHE A 40 7.68 -7.54 -8.63
CA PHE A 40 7.03 -6.62 -9.56
C PHE A 40 6.23 -7.33 -10.65
N ASN A 41 6.73 -8.46 -11.14
CA ASN A 41 6.11 -9.25 -12.19
C ASN A 41 5.04 -10.22 -11.69
N ALA A 42 4.89 -10.40 -10.37
CA ALA A 42 3.89 -11.29 -9.78
C ALA A 42 2.49 -10.65 -9.76
N VAL A 43 2.42 -9.32 -9.85
CA VAL A 43 1.16 -8.57 -9.79
C VAL A 43 1.08 -7.53 -10.91
N ALA A 44 -0.12 -7.35 -11.46
CA ALA A 44 -0.42 -6.25 -12.35
C ALA A 44 -0.83 -5.00 -11.57
N LEU A 45 -0.53 -3.83 -12.10
CA LEU A 45 -0.72 -2.56 -11.43
C LEU A 45 -1.55 -1.61 -12.29
N ARG A 46 -2.51 -0.94 -11.66
CA ARG A 46 -3.31 0.10 -12.29
C ARG A 46 -3.61 1.24 -11.33
N VAL A 47 -3.34 2.46 -11.77
CA VAL A 47 -3.89 3.67 -11.13
C VAL A 47 -5.27 3.90 -11.73
N ILE A 48 -6.29 3.90 -10.89
CA ILE A 48 -7.70 3.91 -11.35
C ILE A 48 -8.33 5.30 -11.29
N HIS A 49 -7.70 6.25 -10.59
CA HIS A 49 -8.26 7.58 -10.36
C HIS A 49 -7.70 8.68 -11.28
N THR A 50 -6.59 8.39 -11.98
CA THR A 50 -5.95 9.29 -12.94
C THR A 50 -4.99 8.50 -13.83
N ASP A 51 -4.66 9.07 -14.99
CA ASP A 51 -3.55 8.58 -15.80
C ASP A 51 -2.21 9.01 -15.19
N VAL A 52 -1.27 8.08 -15.15
CA VAL A 52 0.10 8.29 -14.66
C VAL A 52 1.05 7.75 -15.72
N ALA A 53 2.05 8.56 -16.10
CA ALA A 53 3.07 8.12 -17.04
C ALA A 53 3.79 6.87 -16.49
N PRO A 54 4.09 5.86 -17.32
CA PRO A 54 4.76 4.63 -16.88
C PRO A 54 6.06 4.86 -16.10
N THR A 55 6.81 5.91 -16.45
CA THR A 55 8.05 6.32 -15.76
C THR A 55 7.83 6.76 -14.32
N ASN A 56 6.62 7.22 -13.97
CA ASN A 56 6.29 7.78 -12.66
C ASN A 56 5.47 6.83 -11.80
N ILE A 57 5.10 5.66 -12.32
CA ILE A 57 4.18 4.74 -11.67
C ILE A 57 4.71 4.25 -10.31
N MET A 58 6.02 4.01 -10.21
CA MET A 58 6.64 3.54 -8.97
C MET A 58 6.63 4.60 -7.88
N TYR A 59 6.77 5.88 -8.25
CA TYR A 59 6.63 6.98 -7.31
C TYR A 59 5.19 7.11 -6.81
N ALA A 60 4.20 6.95 -7.70
CA ALA A 60 2.79 7.02 -7.31
C ALA A 60 2.38 5.88 -6.37
N VAL A 61 2.97 4.70 -6.56
CA VAL A 61 2.67 3.49 -5.77
C VAL A 61 3.36 3.50 -4.42
N ASN A 62 4.52 4.14 -4.30
CA ASN A 62 5.24 4.22 -3.03
C ASN A 62 4.43 5.01 -1.99
N ALA A 63 4.34 4.50 -0.75
CA ALA A 63 3.53 5.08 0.33
C ALA A 63 2.04 5.24 0.01
N SER A 64 1.47 4.31 -0.76
CA SER A 64 0.08 4.41 -1.21
C SER A 64 -0.83 3.34 -0.62
N TRP A 65 -2.12 3.68 -0.54
CA TRP A 65 -3.19 2.74 -0.20
C TRP A 65 -3.66 2.01 -1.46
N VAL A 66 -3.55 0.69 -1.47
CA VAL A 66 -3.87 -0.15 -2.63
C VAL A 66 -4.95 -1.18 -2.32
N GLY A 67 -5.80 -1.44 -3.30
CA GLY A 67 -6.66 -2.62 -3.34
C GLY A 67 -5.85 -3.84 -3.74
N LEU A 68 -6.01 -4.93 -3.00
CA LEU A 68 -5.41 -6.24 -3.25
C LEU A 68 -6.45 -7.09 -3.97
N CYS A 69 -6.29 -7.27 -5.27
CA CYS A 69 -7.32 -7.78 -6.14
C CYS A 69 -6.87 -9.04 -6.89
N ARG A 70 -7.86 -9.83 -7.30
CA ARG A 70 -7.70 -10.97 -8.21
C ARG A 70 -8.40 -10.67 -9.53
N ILE A 71 -7.64 -10.63 -10.61
CA ILE A 71 -8.15 -10.64 -11.98
C ILE A 71 -8.20 -12.09 -12.50
N PRO A 72 -9.21 -12.44 -13.34
CA PRO A 72 -9.30 -13.77 -13.93
C PRO A 72 -8.19 -14.04 -14.96
N ASP A 73 -7.65 -12.99 -15.58
CA ASP A 73 -6.62 -13.11 -16.60
C ASP A 73 -5.26 -13.47 -16.00
N GLU A 74 -4.53 -14.35 -16.68
CA GLU A 74 -3.14 -14.66 -16.33
C GLU A 74 -2.25 -13.45 -16.60
N ILE A 75 -1.44 -13.10 -15.60
CA ILE A 75 -0.41 -12.09 -15.77
C ILE A 75 0.80 -12.73 -16.45
N ARG A 76 0.90 -12.48 -17.74
CA ARG A 76 2.03 -12.93 -18.55
C ARG A 76 3.04 -11.79 -18.63
N CYS A 77 4.09 -11.86 -17.83
CA CYS A 77 5.23 -10.97 -17.96
C CYS A 77 6.52 -11.76 -18.11
N GLN A 78 7.23 -11.50 -19.21
CA GLN A 78 8.58 -12.03 -19.44
C GLN A 78 9.66 -11.09 -18.87
N SER A 79 9.26 -9.90 -18.42
CA SER A 79 10.17 -8.93 -17.81
C SER A 79 10.11 -9.04 -16.29
N GLU A 80 11.21 -8.70 -15.64
CA GLU A 80 11.25 -8.56 -14.17
C GLU A 80 10.64 -7.23 -13.69
N GLY A 81 10.18 -6.37 -14.61
CA GLY A 81 9.58 -5.08 -14.32
C GLY A 81 8.09 -5.16 -13.95
N PRO A 82 7.48 -4.02 -13.62
CA PRO A 82 6.06 -3.96 -13.30
C PRO A 82 5.18 -4.28 -14.50
N VAL A 83 4.09 -4.99 -14.23
CA VAL A 83 3.04 -5.22 -15.22
C VAL A 83 2.02 -4.11 -15.10
N LEU A 84 1.89 -3.26 -16.11
CA LEU A 84 0.95 -2.14 -16.10
C LEU A 84 -0.29 -2.45 -16.93
N LEU A 85 -1.47 -2.34 -16.33
CA LEU A 85 -2.72 -2.49 -17.06
C LEU A 85 -3.09 -1.19 -17.77
N THR A 86 -3.53 -1.31 -19.01
CA THR A 86 -3.99 -0.16 -19.83
C THR A 86 -5.42 0.26 -19.53
N GLN A 87 -6.21 -0.59 -18.87
CA GLN A 87 -7.59 -0.32 -18.46
C GLN A 87 -7.85 -0.87 -17.05
N THR A 88 -8.90 -0.36 -16.40
CA THR A 88 -9.35 -0.89 -15.10
C THR A 88 -10.06 -2.23 -15.32
N PRO A 89 -9.54 -3.33 -14.75
CA PRO A 89 -10.14 -4.65 -14.94
C PRO A 89 -11.39 -4.82 -14.06
N ILE A 90 -12.22 -5.80 -14.41
CA ILE A 90 -13.20 -6.38 -13.49
C ILE A 90 -12.44 -7.40 -12.63
N CYS A 91 -12.52 -7.26 -11.31
CA CYS A 91 -11.73 -8.06 -10.37
C CYS A 91 -12.43 -8.24 -9.03
N ASP A 92 -12.06 -9.30 -8.32
CA ASP A 92 -12.46 -9.51 -6.93
C ASP A 92 -11.49 -8.76 -6.01
N CYS A 93 -12.00 -7.88 -5.15
CA CYS A 93 -11.20 -7.22 -4.12
C CYS A 93 -11.13 -8.10 -2.87
N LEU A 94 -9.94 -8.63 -2.57
CA LEU A 94 -9.70 -9.52 -1.43
C LEU A 94 -9.34 -8.75 -0.15
N GLY A 95 -9.04 -7.45 -0.29
CA GLY A 95 -8.77 -6.55 0.81
C GLY A 95 -7.91 -5.37 0.38
N PHE A 96 -7.31 -4.70 1.35
CA PHE A 96 -6.49 -3.52 1.15
C PHE A 96 -5.13 -3.65 1.84
N GLY A 97 -4.17 -2.84 1.40
CA GLY A 97 -2.86 -2.74 2.01
C GLY A 97 -2.20 -1.38 1.77
N ILE A 98 -1.06 -1.18 2.44
CA ILE A 98 -0.17 -0.05 2.24
C ILE A 98 1.10 -0.54 1.58
N VAL A 99 1.49 0.06 0.47
CA VAL A 99 2.83 -0.15 -0.09
C VAL A 99 3.83 0.65 0.75
N ARG A 100 4.46 -0.05 1.70
CA ARG A 100 5.45 0.45 2.66
C ARG A 100 6.85 0.59 2.09
N GLY A 101 7.07 0.16 0.85
CA GLY A 101 8.36 0.22 0.18
C GLY A 101 8.28 -0.28 -1.24
N VAL A 102 9.08 0.33 -2.13
CA VAL A 102 9.34 -0.15 -3.48
C VAL A 102 10.85 -0.29 -3.62
N ASP A 103 11.34 -1.52 -3.68
CA ASP A 103 12.76 -1.82 -3.88
C ASP A 103 13.01 -2.01 -5.38
N MET A 104 13.61 -1.00 -6.01
CA MET A 104 13.89 -1.01 -7.46
C MET A 104 15.04 -1.94 -7.84
N GLU A 105 15.96 -2.23 -6.92
CA GLU A 105 17.10 -3.11 -7.18
C GLU A 105 16.67 -4.57 -7.15
N LYS A 106 15.94 -4.96 -6.10
CA LYS A 106 15.41 -6.32 -5.93
C LYS A 106 14.09 -6.55 -6.67
N LYS A 107 13.47 -5.48 -7.18
CA LYS A 107 12.19 -5.50 -7.91
C LYS A 107 11.05 -6.06 -7.06
N LEU A 108 10.93 -5.54 -5.84
CA LEU A 108 9.97 -5.99 -4.81
C LEU A 108 9.09 -4.84 -4.32
N TYR A 109 7.81 -5.13 -4.16
CA TYR A 109 6.89 -4.34 -3.34
C TYR A 109 6.90 -4.85 -1.90
N HIS A 110 6.94 -3.94 -0.94
CA HIS A 110 6.74 -4.23 0.48
C HIS A 110 5.33 -3.81 0.87
N ILE A 111 4.43 -4.76 1.11
CA ILE A 111 3.00 -4.46 1.31
C ILE A 111 2.58 -4.85 2.72
N LEU A 112 2.16 -3.86 3.52
CA LEU A 112 1.55 -4.08 4.82
C LEU A 112 0.04 -4.31 4.65
N THR A 113 -0.47 -5.44 5.10
CA THR A 113 -1.88 -5.78 4.98
C THR A 113 -2.34 -6.76 6.06
N PRO A 114 -3.56 -6.61 6.61
CA PRO A 114 -4.18 -7.63 7.46
C PRO A 114 -4.76 -8.81 6.66
N VAL A 115 -4.68 -8.82 5.32
CA VAL A 115 -5.19 -9.93 4.51
C VAL A 115 -4.42 -11.22 4.82
N PRO A 116 -5.11 -12.31 5.18
CA PRO A 116 -4.46 -13.57 5.51
C PRO A 116 -3.65 -14.16 4.35
N PRO A 117 -2.57 -14.92 4.64
CA PRO A 117 -1.71 -15.48 3.60
C PRO A 117 -2.44 -16.33 2.55
N GLU A 118 -3.52 -17.01 2.92
CA GLU A 118 -4.31 -17.85 2.02
C GLU A 118 -4.98 -17.01 0.92
N SER A 119 -5.51 -15.84 1.30
CA SER A 119 -6.11 -14.89 0.36
C SER A 119 -5.05 -14.10 -0.40
N LEU A 120 -3.94 -13.75 0.26
CA LEU A 120 -2.86 -12.98 -0.35
C LEU A 120 -2.21 -13.75 -1.52
N ARG A 121 -2.15 -15.08 -1.48
CA ARG A 121 -1.67 -15.93 -2.59
C ARG A 121 -2.53 -15.85 -3.85
N LEU A 122 -3.79 -15.42 -3.73
CA LEU A 122 -4.70 -15.25 -4.86
C LEU A 122 -4.60 -13.86 -5.48
N VAL A 123 -3.96 -12.91 -4.79
CA VAL A 123 -3.79 -11.55 -5.27
C VAL A 123 -2.80 -11.57 -6.41
N ASN A 124 -3.26 -11.08 -7.55
CA ASN A 124 -2.44 -10.90 -8.73
C ASN A 124 -2.58 -9.47 -9.27
N CYS A 125 -3.34 -8.57 -8.64
CA CYS A 125 -3.47 -7.19 -9.09
C CYS A 125 -3.48 -6.19 -7.92
N LEU A 126 -2.77 -5.08 -8.10
CA LEU A 126 -2.76 -3.91 -7.22
C LEU A 126 -3.50 -2.75 -7.90
N LEU A 127 -4.58 -2.29 -7.28
CA LEU A 127 -5.34 -1.13 -7.75
C LEU A 127 -5.09 0.08 -6.86
N LEU A 128 -4.52 1.14 -7.43
CA LEU A 128 -4.22 2.39 -6.74
C LEU A 128 -5.34 3.41 -6.92
N GLY A 129 -6.10 3.65 -5.85
CA GLY A 129 -7.12 4.69 -5.76
C GLY A 129 -6.59 6.02 -5.22
N ASN A 130 -7.46 7.03 -5.12
CA ASN A 130 -7.14 8.31 -4.48
C ASN A 130 -7.53 8.29 -2.99
N ILE A 131 -6.86 7.44 -2.20
CA ILE A 131 -7.10 7.30 -0.76
C ILE A 131 -5.84 7.72 -0.02
N ALA A 132 -5.93 8.85 0.70
CA ALA A 132 -4.86 9.31 1.57
C ALA A 132 -4.74 8.41 2.80
N ILE A 133 -3.50 8.02 3.11
CA ILE A 133 -3.18 7.31 4.35
C ILE A 133 -3.26 8.31 5.52
N PRO A 134 -3.90 7.95 6.64
CA PRO A 134 -3.95 8.83 7.82
C PRO A 134 -2.55 9.20 8.31
N ASN A 135 -2.29 10.47 8.60
CA ASN A 135 -0.97 10.93 9.03
C ASN A 135 -0.42 10.15 10.24
N CYS A 136 -1.27 9.75 11.18
CA CYS A 136 -0.84 8.96 12.34
C CYS A 136 -0.21 7.60 11.98
N VAL A 137 -0.50 7.04 10.80
CA VAL A 137 0.12 5.83 10.27
C VAL A 137 1.55 6.09 9.76
N LEU A 138 1.90 7.31 9.40
CA LEU A 138 3.24 7.64 8.90
C LEU A 138 4.08 8.35 9.96
N VAL A 139 3.58 9.44 10.55
CA VAL A 139 4.31 10.32 11.48
C VAL A 139 3.95 10.12 12.96
N GLY A 140 2.84 9.43 13.26
CA GLY A 140 2.28 9.40 14.62
C GLY A 140 2.67 8.19 15.47
N GLN A 141 3.57 7.33 14.99
CA GLN A 141 3.90 6.09 15.69
C GLN A 141 4.99 6.32 16.73
N GLN A 142 4.73 5.92 17.98
CA GLN A 142 5.69 6.05 19.08
C GLN A 142 6.84 5.06 18.94
N GLY A 143 8.03 5.42 19.42
CA GLY A 143 9.21 4.53 19.44
C GLY A 143 10.01 4.49 18.13
N VAL A 144 9.72 5.37 17.18
CA VAL A 144 10.57 5.61 16.00
C VAL A 144 11.47 6.81 16.29
N GLU A 145 12.79 6.61 16.28
CA GLU A 145 13.79 7.67 16.38
C GLU A 145 14.49 7.83 15.02
N GLY A 146 14.82 9.08 14.64
CA GLY A 146 15.52 9.39 13.39
C GLY A 146 14.59 9.74 12.22
N GLU A 147 15.07 9.52 10.99
CA GLU A 147 14.34 9.85 9.77
C GLU A 147 13.13 8.92 9.58
N ILE A 148 11.93 9.50 9.43
CA ILE A 148 10.69 8.74 9.29
C ILE A 148 10.45 8.46 7.80
N PRO A 149 10.26 7.18 7.38
CA PRO A 149 10.00 6.87 5.98
C PRO A 149 8.81 7.66 5.42
N TYR A 150 8.98 8.21 4.22
CA TYR A 150 7.97 9.00 3.49
C TYR A 150 7.65 10.37 4.07
N VAL A 151 8.45 10.83 5.02
CA VAL A 151 8.30 12.14 5.65
C VAL A 151 9.59 12.90 5.40
N THR A 152 9.49 14.00 4.66
CA THR A 152 10.60 14.95 4.56
C THR A 152 10.26 16.18 5.39
N SER A 153 11.23 16.65 6.16
CA SER A 153 11.19 17.94 6.86
C SER A 153 12.07 19.00 6.17
N ASP A 154 12.75 18.63 5.09
CA ASP A 154 13.76 19.45 4.40
C ASP A 154 13.11 20.42 3.41
N TYR A 155 12.09 21.13 3.89
CA TYR A 155 11.50 22.23 3.14
C TYR A 155 12.29 23.50 3.44
N ASN A 156 13.01 24.01 2.43
CA ASN A 156 13.60 25.34 2.55
C ASN A 156 12.50 26.40 2.37
N TYR A 157 12.04 26.98 3.48
CA TYR A 157 11.04 28.07 3.47
C TYR A 157 11.66 29.46 3.25
N SER A 158 12.97 29.57 3.04
CA SER A 158 13.59 30.82 2.61
C SER A 158 13.39 30.99 1.10
N ILE A 159 12.32 31.69 0.75
CA ILE A 159 12.04 32.26 -0.58
C ILE A 159 12.27 33.76 -0.51
#